data_AF-A0A356QND7-F1
#
_entry.id   AF-A0A356QND7-F1
#
_cell.length_a   1.000
_cell.length_b   1.000
_cell.length_c   1.000
_cell.angle_alpha   90.00
_cell.angle_beta   90.00
_cell.angle_gamma   90.00
#
_symmetry.space_group_name_H-M   'P 1'
#
loop_
_entity.id
_entity.type
_entity.pdbx_description
1 polymer ?
#
loop_
_entity_poly.entity_id
_entity_poly.type
_entity_poly.pdbx_seq_one_letter_code
_entity_poly.pdbx_strand_id
1 'polypeptide(L)'
;KELAEAGVIFCSISEAIRDYPDLIKQYLGTVVPVADNYFAALNSAVFTDGSFVFVPKGVKCPMELSTYFRINAANTGQFERTL
;
A
#
# COMPACT_ATOMS: atom_id res chain seq x y z
N LYS A 1 2.80 1.34 -18.35
CA LYS A 1 1.76 1.36 -19.40
C LYS A 1 1.00 0.03 -19.43
N GLU A 2 1.70 -1.10 -19.53
CA GLU A 2 1.09 -2.45 -19.49
C GLU A 2 0.22 -2.74 -18.25
N LEU A 3 0.65 -2.35 -17.04
CA LEU A 3 -0.16 -2.54 -15.82
C LEU A 3 -1.49 -1.77 -15.86
N ALA A 4 -1.42 -0.49 -16.25
CA ALA A 4 -2.60 0.37 -16.36
C ALA A 4 -3.55 -0.10 -17.46
N GLU A 5 -3.02 -0.62 -18.57
CA GLU A 5 -3.81 -1.24 -19.65
C GLU A 5 -4.54 -2.50 -19.19
N ALA A 6 -3.95 -3.28 -18.28
CA ALA A 6 -4.60 -4.42 -17.63
C ALA A 6 -5.54 -4.01 -16.48
N GLY A 7 -5.64 -2.72 -16.15
CA GLY A 7 -6.42 -2.21 -15.03
C GLY A 7 -5.79 -2.46 -13.64
N VAL A 8 -4.54 -2.89 -13.59
CA VAL A 8 -3.78 -3.08 -12.34
C VAL A 8 -3.32 -1.71 -11.84
N ILE A 9 -3.64 -1.40 -10.58
CA ILE A 9 -3.15 -0.21 -9.89
C ILE A 9 -1.92 -0.63 -9.09
N PHE A 10 -0.80 0.03 -9.35
CA PHE A 10 0.41 -0.13 -8.57
C PHE A 10 1.05 1.25 -8.38
N CYS A 11 0.93 1.78 -7.16
CA CYS A 11 1.38 3.13 -6.81
C CYS A 11 1.72 3.22 -5.32
N SER A 12 2.08 4.41 -4.84
CA SER A 12 2.24 4.59 -3.40
C SER A 12 0.88 4.63 -2.69
N ILE A 13 0.82 4.22 -1.42
CA ILE A 13 -0.43 4.28 -0.66
C ILE A 13 -0.92 5.73 -0.52
N SER A 14 0.00 6.70 -0.47
CA SER A 14 -0.32 8.13 -0.43
C SER A 14 -1.05 8.60 -1.69
N GLU A 15 -0.60 8.13 -2.87
CA GLU A 15 -1.29 8.38 -4.14
C GLU A 15 -2.64 7.66 -4.16
N ALA A 16 -2.70 6.41 -3.69
CA ALA A 16 -3.94 5.65 -3.67
C ALA A 16 -5.02 6.25 -2.75
N ILE A 17 -4.64 6.83 -1.60
CA ILE A 17 -5.56 7.56 -0.71
C ILE A 17 -6.21 8.74 -1.44
N ARG A 18 -5.45 9.45 -2.27
CA ARG A 18 -5.93 10.62 -3.02
C ARG A 18 -6.77 10.22 -4.23
N ASP A 19 -6.28 9.25 -5.00
CA ASP A 19 -6.78 8.95 -6.34
C ASP A 19 -7.81 7.79 -6.34
N TYR A 20 -7.79 6.92 -5.34
CA TYR A 20 -8.69 5.76 -5.18
C TYR A 20 -9.27 5.64 -3.75
N PRO A 21 -9.87 6.71 -3.17
CA PRO A 21 -10.27 6.73 -1.77
C PRO A 21 -11.32 5.67 -1.40
N ASP A 22 -12.18 5.27 -2.34
CA ASP A 22 -13.22 4.27 -2.09
C ASP A 22 -12.64 2.87 -1.92
N LEU A 23 -11.64 2.50 -2.74
CA LEU A 23 -10.91 1.23 -2.58
C LEU A 23 -10.13 1.21 -1.26
N ILE A 24 -9.48 2.32 -0.92
CA ILE A 24 -8.77 2.43 0.36
C ILE A 24 -9.73 2.25 1.53
N LYS A 25 -10.86 2.96 1.55
CA LYS A 25 -11.86 2.83 2.63
C LYS A 25 -12.42 1.42 2.74
N GLN A 26 -12.55 0.72 1.61
CA GLN A 26 -13.08 -0.65 1.59
C GLN A 26 -12.12 -1.66 2.22
N TYR A 27 -10.81 -1.50 2.04
CA TYR A 27 -9.83 -2.53 2.41
C TYR A 27 -8.89 -2.14 3.56
N LEU A 28 -8.59 -0.86 3.75
CA LEU A 28 -7.67 -0.40 4.79
C LEU A 28 -8.20 -0.75 6.18
N GLY A 29 -7.40 -1.50 6.94
CA GLY A 29 -7.73 -1.88 8.31
C GLY A 29 -8.66 -3.09 8.46
N THR A 30 -9.09 -3.71 7.36
CA THR A 30 -9.96 -4.90 7.39
C THR A 30 -9.24 -6.16 7.89
N VAL A 31 -7.96 -6.33 7.51
CA VAL A 31 -7.12 -7.48 7.93
C VAL A 31 -6.32 -7.15 9.20
N VAL A 32 -5.75 -5.94 9.27
CA VAL A 32 -5.02 -5.45 10.45
C VAL A 32 -5.73 -4.21 10.99
N PRO A 33 -6.65 -4.38 11.96
CA PRO A 33 -7.36 -3.28 12.60
C PRO A 33 -6.42 -2.31 13.31
N VAL A 34 -6.86 -1.06 13.47
CA VAL A 34 -6.07 -0.02 14.16
C VAL A 34 -5.71 -0.43 15.59
N ALA A 35 -6.58 -1.14 16.29
CA ALA A 35 -6.36 -1.57 17.67
C ALA A 35 -5.76 -2.99 17.82
N ASP A 36 -5.22 -3.57 16.73
CA ASP A 36 -4.74 -4.96 16.74
C ASP A 36 -3.63 -5.20 17.77
N ASN A 37 -2.63 -4.34 17.80
CA ASN A 37 -1.57 -4.35 18.80
C ASN A 37 -0.90 -2.97 18.91
N TYR A 38 -0.02 -2.80 19.90
CA TYR A 38 0.66 -1.53 20.15
C TYR A 38 1.36 -0.95 18.92
N PHE A 39 2.10 -1.78 18.17
CA PHE A 39 2.84 -1.34 16.99
C PHE A 39 1.93 -1.08 15.78
N ALA A 40 0.86 -1.86 15.62
CA ALA A 40 -0.15 -1.63 14.58
C ALA A 40 -0.93 -0.33 14.81
N ALA A 41 -1.27 -0.02 16.07
CA ALA A 41 -1.91 1.24 16.44
C ALA A 41 -1.00 2.43 16.17
N LEU A 42 0.28 2.34 16.57
CA LEU A 42 1.28 3.36 16.28
C LEU A 42 1.45 3.55 14.77
N ASN A 43 1.69 2.47 14.02
CA ASN A 43 1.84 2.52 12.56
C ASN A 43 0.60 3.12 11.88
N SER A 44 -0.60 2.70 12.27
CA SER A 44 -1.85 3.22 11.71
C SER A 44 -2.02 4.73 11.91
N ALA A 45 -1.45 5.29 12.98
CA ALA A 45 -1.51 6.71 13.27
C ALA A 45 -0.43 7.54 12.57
N VAL A 46 0.76 6.96 12.31
CA VAL A 46 1.95 7.73 11.90
C VAL A 46 2.57 7.28 10.57
N PHE A 47 1.99 6.30 9.87
CA PHE A 47 2.53 5.88 8.57
C PHE A 47 2.53 7.05 7.59
N THR A 48 3.65 7.23 6.88
CA THR A 48 3.83 8.34 5.95
C THR A 48 3.75 7.91 4.50
N ASP A 49 4.08 6.64 4.21
CA ASP A 49 4.00 6.11 2.86
C ASP A 49 3.94 4.58 2.85
N GLY A 50 4.00 3.97 1.67
CA GLY A 50 3.94 2.53 1.48
C GLY A 50 3.49 2.21 0.07
N SER A 51 3.09 0.97 -0.18
CA SER A 51 2.70 0.53 -1.52
C SER A 51 1.22 0.14 -1.57
N PHE A 52 0.54 0.47 -2.67
CA PHE A 52 -0.81 0.02 -2.93
C PHE A 52 -0.85 -0.80 -4.21
N VAL A 53 -1.43 -2.00 -4.13
CA VAL A 53 -1.62 -2.89 -5.27
C VAL A 53 -3.07 -3.33 -5.34
N PHE A 54 -3.74 -3.01 -6.46
CA PHE A 54 -5.07 -3.53 -6.76
C PHE A 54 -5.07 -4.27 -8.09
N VAL A 55 -5.50 -5.53 -8.07
CA VAL A 55 -5.68 -6.37 -9.27
C VAL A 55 -7.18 -6.63 -9.46
N PRO A 56 -7.79 -6.16 -10.56
CA PRO A 56 -9.21 -6.38 -10.81
C PRO A 56 -9.57 -7.87 -10.91
N LYS A 57 -10.82 -8.19 -10.59
CA LYS A 57 -11.32 -9.57 -10.67
C LYS A 57 -11.15 -10.13 -12.08
N GLY A 58 -10.53 -11.30 -12.19
CA GLY A 58 -10.30 -11.99 -13.46
C GLY A 58 -9.08 -11.51 -14.24
N VAL A 59 -8.34 -10.52 -13.72
CA VAL A 59 -7.08 -10.07 -14.32
C VAL A 59 -5.92 -10.85 -13.72
N LYS A 60 -5.04 -11.37 -14.58
CA LYS A 60 -3.72 -11.86 -14.18
C LYS A 60 -2.70 -10.74 -14.39
N CYS A 61 -1.92 -10.43 -13.36
CA CYS A 61 -0.88 -9.41 -13.48
C CYS A 61 0.11 -9.79 -14.60
N PRO A 62 0.40 -8.90 -15.56
CA PRO A 62 1.23 -9.23 -16.73
C PRO A 62 2.72 -9.40 -16.39
N MET A 63 3.14 -8.97 -15.20
CA MET A 63 4.53 -9.02 -14.73
C MET A 63 4.59 -9.14 -13.20
N GLU A 64 5.76 -9.48 -12.67
CA GLU A 64 6.02 -9.47 -11.24
C GLU A 64 6.11 -8.04 -10.71
N LEU A 65 5.44 -7.75 -9.59
CA LEU A 65 5.52 -6.47 -8.90
C LEU A 65 6.56 -6.57 -7.79
N SER A 66 7.55 -5.69 -7.81
CA SER A 66 8.58 -5.62 -6.78
C SER A 66 8.73 -4.20 -6.28
N THR A 67 8.56 -4.03 -4.97
CA THR A 67 8.79 -2.78 -4.25
C THR A 67 10.08 -2.93 -3.45
N TYR A 68 11.22 -2.74 -4.11
CA TYR A 68 12.52 -2.78 -3.46
C TYR A 68 12.89 -1.38 -2.95
N PHE A 69 12.87 -1.20 -1.64
CA PHE A 69 13.37 0.02 -1.00
C PHE A 69 14.74 -0.23 -0.40
N ARG A 70 15.74 0.56 -0.83
CA ARG A 70 17.10 0.51 -0.27
C ARG A 70 17.29 1.68 0.71
N ILE A 71 17.38 1.36 2.00
CA ILE A 71 17.66 2.35 3.04
C ILE A 71 19.18 2.44 3.24
N ASN A 72 19.76 3.60 2.95
CA ASN A 72 21.21 3.84 3.13
C ASN A 72 21.51 4.84 4.27
N ALA A 73 20.48 5.33 5.00
CA ALA A 73 20.64 6.34 6.04
C ALA A 73 20.44 5.76 7.44
N ALA A 74 21.47 5.87 8.29
CA ALA A 74 21.38 5.49 9.70
C ALA A 74 20.34 6.35 10.44
N ASN A 75 19.62 5.76 11.40
CA ASN A 75 18.56 6.40 12.20
C ASN A 75 17.30 6.85 11.42
N THR A 76 17.00 6.26 10.27
CA THR A 76 15.69 6.42 9.63
C THR A 76 14.69 5.40 10.19
N GLY A 77 13.54 5.86 10.68
CA GLY A 77 12.42 5.01 11.07
C GLY A 77 11.39 4.98 9.93
N GLN A 78 11.09 3.79 9.42
CA GLN A 78 10.11 3.60 8.35
C GLN A 78 8.81 3.03 8.93
N PHE A 79 7.77 3.85 8.95
CA PHE A 79 6.39 3.41 9.19
C PHE A 79 5.72 3.31 7.84
N GLU A 80 5.86 2.16 7.21
CA GLU A 80 5.22 1.87 5.93
C GLU A 80 3.94 1.07 6.11
N ARG A 81 3.01 1.25 5.17
CA ARG A 81 1.81 0.42 5.09
C ARG A 81 1.56 -0.02 3.65
N THR A 82 1.56 -1.34 3.45
CA THR A 82 1.24 -1.95 2.16
C THR A 82 -0.19 -2.45 2.16
N LEU A 83 -0.93 -2.14 1.10
CA LEU A 83 -2.31 -2.55 0.90
C LEU A 83 -2.53 -3.16 -0.48
#